data_AF-A0A0R3PXL6-F1
#
_entry.id   AF-A0A0R3PXL6-F1
#
_cell.length_a   1.000
_cell.length_b   1.000
_cell.length_c   1.000
_cell.angle_alpha   90.00
_cell.angle_beta   90.00
_cell.angle_gamma   90.00
#
_symmetry.space_group_name_H-M   'P 1'
#
loop_
_entity.id
_entity.type
_entity.pdbx_description
1 polymer ?
#
loop_
_entity_poly.entity_id
_entity_poly.type
_entity_poly.pdbx_seq_one_letter_code
_entity_poly.pdbx_strand_id
1 'polypeptide(L)'
;MHLADLWRTYGGVSGVQLLSGHILSEDQDLLLEQKKAYSDIVYNFRFLSQRELASHFILYHLSVVFFSETFAIHYTAFTSEGAKYCPWMKKELLARGVQFVQRRINSLDELGDEGFPIVVNCAGLDGGRLAGDKEVYPIRGILLKVEAPWQKHFLMRDFVTFTIPT
;
A
#
# COMPACT_ATOMS: atom_id res chain seq x y z
N MET A 1 -1.95 17.16 -7.02
CA MET A 1 -2.61 17.13 -5.70
C MET A 1 -1.83 16.15 -4.83
N HIS A 2 -1.20 16.65 -3.77
CA HIS A 2 -0.31 15.86 -2.91
C HIS A 2 -1.13 15.09 -1.86
N LEU A 3 -0.70 13.88 -1.46
CA LEU A 3 -1.42 13.07 -0.46
C LEU A 3 -1.57 13.81 0.89
N ALA A 4 -0.61 14.65 1.24
CA ALA A 4 -0.69 15.52 2.41
C ALA A 4 -1.87 16.50 2.34
N ASP A 5 -2.14 17.09 1.18
CA ASP A 5 -3.26 18.04 1.01
C ASP A 5 -4.60 17.31 1.02
N LEU A 6 -4.65 16.13 0.39
CA LEU A 6 -5.81 15.24 0.44
C LEU A 6 -6.13 14.80 1.87
N TRP A 7 -5.12 14.41 2.64
CA TRP A 7 -5.31 14.03 4.03
C TRP A 7 -5.82 15.21 4.88
N ARG A 8 -5.20 16.39 4.76
CA ARG A 8 -5.60 17.59 5.51
C ARG A 8 -7.01 18.06 5.18
N THR A 9 -7.41 17.97 3.91
CA THR A 9 -8.68 18.52 3.44
C THR A 9 -9.80 17.48 3.47
N TYR A 10 -9.47 16.20 3.22
CA TYR A 10 -10.43 15.13 2.96
C TYR A 10 -10.12 13.80 3.66
N GLY A 11 -9.13 13.70 4.56
CA GLY A 11 -8.58 12.40 5.00
C GLY A 11 -9.58 11.38 5.57
N GLY A 12 -10.68 11.83 6.19
CA GLY A 12 -11.76 10.93 6.61
C GLY A 12 -12.68 10.47 5.47
N VAL A 13 -12.87 11.31 4.45
CA VAL A 13 -13.83 11.09 3.35
C VAL A 13 -13.18 10.41 2.16
N SER A 14 -11.97 10.83 1.79
CA SER A 14 -11.19 10.23 0.70
C SER A 14 -10.61 8.87 1.10
N GLY A 15 -10.59 8.54 2.40
CA GLY A 15 -9.91 7.34 2.90
C GLY A 15 -8.39 7.44 2.89
N VAL A 16 -7.81 8.63 2.61
CA VAL A 16 -6.39 8.89 2.75
C VAL A 16 -6.08 9.18 4.22
N GLN A 17 -5.22 8.39 4.84
CA GLN A 17 -4.85 8.53 6.25
C GLN A 17 -3.34 8.68 6.39
N LEU A 18 -2.89 9.32 7.47
CA LEU A 18 -1.48 9.32 7.87
C LEU A 18 -1.30 8.28 8.96
N LEU A 19 -0.49 7.26 8.69
CA LEU A 19 -0.36 6.09 9.55
C LEU A 19 1.11 5.79 9.84
N SER A 20 1.42 5.59 11.11
CA SER A 20 2.73 5.17 11.56
C SER A 20 2.77 3.68 11.84
N GLY A 21 3.96 3.08 11.81
CA GLY A 21 4.09 1.66 12.06
C GLY A 21 5.50 1.15 12.00
N HIS A 22 5.61 -0.17 12.02
CA HIS A 22 6.86 -0.87 12.20
C HIS A 22 7.03 -2.00 11.19
N ILE A 23 8.27 -2.17 10.72
CA ILE A 23 8.68 -3.37 9.98
C ILE A 23 9.72 -4.09 10.84
N LEU A 24 9.48 -5.36 11.12
CA LEU A 24 10.36 -6.25 11.86
C LEU A 24 10.99 -7.26 10.92
N SER A 25 12.26 -7.55 11.12
CA SER A 25 12.93 -8.65 10.46
C SER A 25 14.12 -9.15 11.26
N GLU A 26 14.44 -10.42 11.09
CA GLU A 26 15.72 -11.00 11.55
C GLU A 26 16.82 -10.78 10.51
N ASP A 27 16.45 -10.40 9.28
CA ASP A 27 17.38 -10.00 8.21
C ASP A 27 17.52 -8.47 8.21
N GLN A 28 18.67 -8.00 8.71
CA GLN A 28 18.96 -6.58 8.78
C GLN A 28 19.12 -5.95 7.39
N ASP A 29 19.56 -6.70 6.38
CA ASP A 29 19.81 -6.17 5.05
C ASP A 29 18.49 -5.75 4.38
N LEU A 30 17.40 -6.50 4.59
CA LEU A 30 16.06 -6.09 4.14
C LEU A 30 15.64 -4.72 4.70
N LEU A 31 15.97 -4.45 5.97
CA LEU A 31 15.65 -3.17 6.61
C LEU A 31 16.56 -2.03 6.10
N LEU A 32 17.81 -2.34 5.76
CA LEU A 32 18.74 -1.39 5.17
C LEU A 32 18.35 -1.03 3.73
N GLU A 33 17.87 -1.99 2.94
CA GLU A 33 17.29 -1.74 1.62
C GLU A 33 16.06 -0.85 1.71
N GLN A 34 15.16 -1.13 2.67
CA GLN A 34 14.00 -0.28 2.93
C GLN A 34 14.39 1.14 3.33
N LYS A 35 15.44 1.30 4.16
CA LYS A 35 16.00 2.62 4.48
C LYS A 35 16.49 3.32 3.22
N LYS A 36 17.27 2.64 2.39
CA LYS A 36 17.81 3.20 1.14
C LYS A 36 16.69 3.67 0.20
N ALA A 37 15.59 2.93 0.15
CA ALA A 37 14.48 3.22 -0.76
C ALA A 37 13.53 4.31 -0.25
N TYR A 38 13.32 4.45 1.06
CA TYR A 38 12.20 5.24 1.58
C TYR A 38 12.55 6.27 2.65
N SER A 39 13.73 6.23 3.27
CA SER A 39 14.00 7.02 4.50
C SER A 39 13.96 8.54 4.32
N ASP A 40 14.15 9.03 3.10
CA ASP A 40 14.07 10.44 2.69
C ASP A 40 12.66 10.85 2.22
N ILE A 41 11.76 9.89 2.00
CA ILE A 41 10.39 10.11 1.51
C ILE A 41 9.38 10.05 2.67
N VAL A 42 9.52 9.05 3.54
CA VAL A 42 8.58 8.82 4.65
C VAL A 42 8.95 9.66 5.87
N TYR A 43 7.95 9.95 6.70
CA TYR A 43 8.18 10.76 7.89
C TYR A 43 8.73 9.89 9.03
N ASN A 44 9.64 10.46 9.83
CA ASN A 44 10.16 9.85 11.06
C ASN A 44 10.77 8.46 10.87
N PHE A 45 11.48 8.23 9.74
CA PHE A 45 12.18 6.98 9.52
C PHE A 45 13.32 6.80 10.54
N ARG A 46 13.34 5.66 11.24
CA ARG A 46 14.42 5.32 12.18
C ARG A 46 14.43 3.83 12.52
N PHE A 47 15.59 3.32 12.91
CA PHE A 47 15.68 2.03 13.60
C PHE A 47 15.18 2.17 15.04
N LEU A 48 14.50 1.14 15.55
CA LEU A 48 14.12 1.08 16.96
C LEU A 48 15.33 0.69 17.80
N SER A 49 15.43 1.30 18.97
CA SER A 49 16.37 0.86 20.00
C SER A 49 15.93 -0.47 20.63
N GLN A 50 16.87 -1.18 21.25
CA GLN A 50 16.56 -2.41 22.00
C GLN A 50 15.50 -2.19 23.09
N ARG A 51 15.51 -1.01 23.73
CA ARG A 51 14.48 -0.64 24.71
C ARG A 51 13.10 -0.54 24.08
N GLU A 52 12.98 0.10 22.93
CA GLU A 52 11.71 0.23 22.21
C GLU A 52 11.19 -1.13 21.75
N LEU A 53 12.07 -1.96 21.18
CA LEU A 53 11.76 -3.33 20.80
C LEU A 53 11.17 -4.13 21.97
N ALA A 54 11.87 -4.13 23.11
CA ALA A 54 11.42 -4.83 24.31
C ALA A 54 10.11 -4.28 24.90
N SER A 55 9.83 -2.99 24.73
CA SER A 55 8.59 -2.37 25.23
C SER A 55 7.37 -2.60 24.34
N HIS A 56 7.57 -2.71 23.02
CA HIS A 56 6.48 -2.78 22.04
C HIS A 56 6.15 -4.20 21.59
N PHE A 57 7.11 -5.12 21.70
CA PHE A 57 6.97 -6.47 21.16
C PHE A 57 7.35 -7.51 22.21
N ILE A 58 6.48 -8.52 22.35
CA ILE A 58 6.78 -9.71 23.13
C ILE A 58 7.64 -10.62 22.23
N LEU A 59 8.94 -10.35 22.17
CA LEU A 59 9.91 -11.10 21.36
C LEU A 59 10.41 -12.39 22.06
N TYR A 60 10.00 -12.62 23.31
CA TYR A 60 10.49 -13.70 24.18
C TYR A 60 10.38 -15.10 23.58
N HIS A 61 9.38 -15.37 22.74
CA HIS A 61 9.25 -16.70 22.11
C HIS A 61 10.16 -16.88 20.89
N LEU A 62 10.62 -15.79 20.26
CA LEU A 62 11.49 -15.84 19.06
C LEU A 62 12.95 -15.99 19.46
N SER A 63 13.42 -15.20 20.43
CA SER A 63 14.83 -15.21 20.84
C SER A 63 15.26 -16.50 21.55
N VAL A 64 14.34 -17.22 22.22
CA VAL A 64 14.65 -18.48 22.93
C VAL A 64 14.69 -19.69 21.98
N VAL A 65 13.94 -19.65 20.88
CA VAL A 65 13.86 -20.77 19.93
C VAL A 65 14.92 -20.64 18.81
N PHE A 66 15.25 -19.41 18.39
CA PHE A 66 16.07 -19.18 17.20
C PHE A 66 17.43 -18.52 17.45
N PHE A 67 17.76 -18.09 18.68
CA PHE A 67 18.99 -17.33 18.98
C PHE A 67 19.25 -16.15 18.00
N SER A 68 18.21 -15.61 17.35
CA SER A 68 18.32 -14.56 16.34
C SER A 68 17.92 -13.20 16.92
N GLU A 69 18.71 -12.18 16.59
CA GLU A 69 18.40 -10.79 16.91
C GLU A 69 17.35 -10.28 15.91
N THR A 70 16.21 -9.80 16.43
CA THR A 70 15.19 -9.14 15.61
C THR A 70 15.46 -7.65 15.59
N PHE A 71 15.50 -7.07 14.39
CA PHE A 71 15.61 -5.65 14.16
C PHE A 71 14.24 -5.08 13.77
N ALA A 72 14.05 -3.78 14.00
CA ALA A 72 12.88 -3.09 13.50
C ALA A 72 13.20 -1.67 13.05
N ILE A 73 12.43 -1.21 12.07
CA ILE A 73 12.34 0.19 11.66
C ILE A 73 10.96 0.73 11.95
N HIS A 74 10.88 2.02 12.21
CA HIS A 74 9.66 2.79 12.35
C HIS A 74 9.61 3.86 11.26
N TYR A 75 8.41 4.11 10.73
CA TYR A 75 8.14 5.31 9.95
C TYR A 75 6.64 5.62 9.94
N THR A 76 6.32 6.80 9.42
CA THR A 76 4.96 7.27 9.15
C THR A 76 4.79 7.56 7.68
N ALA A 77 3.74 7.01 7.07
CA ALA A 77 3.44 7.15 5.65
C ALA A 77 1.93 7.38 5.44
N PHE A 78 1.57 7.86 4.25
CA PHE A 78 0.17 7.94 3.86
C PHE A 78 -0.33 6.57 3.39
N THR A 79 -1.53 6.19 3.83
CA THR A 79 -2.27 5.04 3.33
C THR A 79 -3.55 5.51 2.65
N SER A 80 -4.11 4.70 1.77
CA SER A 80 -5.42 4.96 1.15
C SER A 80 -6.28 3.70 1.21
N GLU A 81 -7.45 3.80 1.82
CA GLU A 81 -8.44 2.72 1.78
C GLU A 81 -9.13 2.72 0.41
N GLY A 82 -8.81 1.74 -0.45
CA GLY A 82 -9.33 1.68 -1.82
C GLY A 82 -10.87 1.71 -1.90
N ALA A 83 -11.55 1.10 -0.92
CA ALA A 83 -13.01 1.09 -0.84
C ALA A 83 -13.62 2.49 -0.61
N LYS A 84 -12.87 3.45 -0.08
CA LYS A 84 -13.28 4.86 0.08
C LYS A 84 -12.68 5.75 -1.01
N TYR A 85 -11.40 5.55 -1.31
CA TYR A 85 -10.66 6.40 -2.25
C TYR A 85 -11.18 6.28 -3.68
N CYS A 86 -11.46 5.08 -4.16
CA CYS A 86 -11.95 4.89 -5.54
C CYS A 86 -13.33 5.53 -5.75
N PRO A 87 -14.36 5.32 -4.88
CA PRO A 87 -15.62 6.03 -4.99
C PRO A 87 -15.49 7.55 -4.87
N TRP A 88 -14.64 8.05 -3.95
CA TRP A 88 -14.38 9.47 -3.80
C TRP A 88 -13.80 10.06 -5.09
N MET A 89 -12.77 9.42 -5.66
CA MET A 89 -12.15 9.88 -6.91
C MET A 89 -13.13 9.83 -8.09
N LYS A 90 -13.96 8.78 -8.18
CA LYS A 90 -15.00 8.71 -9.22
C LYS A 90 -15.98 9.88 -9.12
N LYS A 91 -16.42 10.24 -7.91
CA LYS A 91 -17.29 11.41 -7.70
C LYS A 91 -16.61 12.70 -8.16
N GLU A 92 -15.34 12.88 -7.80
CA GLU A 92 -14.52 14.02 -8.21
C GLU A 92 -14.37 14.12 -9.74
N LEU A 93 -14.20 13.00 -10.43
CA LEU A 93 -14.08 12.95 -11.89
C LEU A 93 -15.42 13.24 -12.58
N LEU A 94 -16.52 12.66 -12.09
CA LEU A 94 -17.87 12.94 -12.58
C LEU A 94 -18.22 14.42 -12.48
N ALA A 95 -17.88 15.07 -11.35
CA ALA A 95 -18.10 16.50 -11.16
C ALA A 95 -17.29 17.38 -12.14
N ARG A 96 -16.21 16.84 -12.72
CA ARG A 96 -15.39 17.48 -13.76
C ARG A 96 -15.80 17.09 -15.18
N GLY A 97 -16.94 16.39 -15.34
CA GLY A 97 -17.49 16.00 -16.64
C GLY A 97 -16.90 14.73 -17.24
N VAL A 98 -16.10 13.96 -16.48
CA VAL A 98 -15.58 12.67 -16.96
C VAL A 98 -16.71 11.65 -17.05
N GLN A 99 -16.81 10.99 -18.19
CA GLN A 99 -17.81 9.95 -18.41
C GLN A 99 -17.29 8.58 -17.98
N PHE A 100 -18.14 7.80 -17.32
CA PHE A 100 -17.85 6.41 -16.94
C PHE A 100 -18.78 5.49 -17.71
N VAL A 101 -18.21 4.60 -18.52
CA VAL A 101 -18.95 3.61 -19.32
C VAL A 101 -18.58 2.22 -18.81
N GLN A 102 -19.60 1.45 -18.41
CA GLN A 102 -19.40 0.06 -18.02
C GLN A 102 -19.58 -0.83 -19.26
N ARG A 103 -18.48 -1.34 -19.78
CA ARG A 103 -18.45 -2.30 -20.89
C ARG A 103 -17.19 -3.16 -20.82
N ARG A 104 -17.19 -4.27 -21.56
CA ARG A 104 -15.99 -5.11 -21.76
C ARG A 104 -15.23 -4.62 -22.98
N ILE A 105 -13.90 -4.52 -22.83
CA ILE A 105 -12.97 -4.25 -23.93
C ILE A 105 -12.26 -5.54 -24.30
N ASN A 106 -12.33 -5.96 -25.57
CA ASN A 106 -11.72 -7.21 -26.01
C ASN A 106 -10.35 -6.97 -26.67
N SER A 107 -10.21 -5.87 -27.41
CA SER A 107 -8.95 -5.39 -27.99
C SER A 107 -8.80 -3.89 -27.74
N LEU A 108 -7.56 -3.38 -27.68
CA LEU A 108 -7.32 -1.93 -27.66
C LEU A 108 -7.64 -1.27 -29.01
N ASP A 109 -7.59 -2.03 -30.12
CA ASP A 109 -7.88 -1.52 -31.46
C ASP A 109 -9.33 -1.01 -31.58
N GLU A 110 -10.27 -1.63 -30.86
CA GLU A 110 -11.68 -1.23 -30.88
C GLU A 110 -11.86 0.23 -30.41
N LEU A 111 -11.01 0.68 -29.49
CA LEU A 111 -11.00 2.07 -29.01
C LEU A 111 -10.43 3.02 -30.06
N GLY A 112 -9.44 2.57 -30.83
CA GLY A 112 -8.90 3.32 -31.97
C GLY A 112 -9.95 3.49 -33.07
N ASP A 113 -10.66 2.42 -33.39
CA ASP A 113 -11.73 2.40 -34.39
C ASP A 113 -12.94 3.27 -33.97
N GLU A 114 -13.21 3.36 -32.67
CA GLU A 114 -14.20 4.28 -32.09
C GLU A 114 -13.75 5.76 -32.12
N GLY A 115 -12.51 6.04 -32.53
CA GLY A 115 -11.98 7.39 -32.71
C GLY A 115 -11.33 7.99 -31.47
N PHE A 116 -10.94 7.18 -30.46
CA PHE A 116 -10.15 7.67 -29.34
C PHE A 116 -8.69 7.89 -29.78
N PRO A 117 -8.18 9.14 -29.82
CA PRO A 117 -6.83 9.42 -30.33
C PRO A 117 -5.72 8.98 -29.38
N ILE A 118 -6.06 8.79 -28.09
CA ILE A 118 -5.14 8.38 -27.03
C ILE A 118 -5.88 7.38 -26.15
N VAL A 119 -5.25 6.22 -25.94
CA VAL A 119 -5.71 5.20 -25.01
C VAL A 119 -4.68 5.05 -23.90
N VAL A 120 -5.13 5.18 -22.64
CA VAL A 120 -4.30 4.91 -21.46
C VAL A 120 -4.75 3.57 -20.87
N ASN A 121 -3.94 2.52 -21.07
CA ASN A 121 -4.25 1.18 -20.59
C ASN A 121 -3.99 1.04 -19.08
N CYS A 122 -5.06 1.12 -18.29
CA CYS A 122 -5.05 0.94 -16.82
C CYS A 122 -5.81 -0.32 -16.37
N ALA A 123 -5.89 -1.37 -17.20
CA ALA A 123 -6.73 -2.55 -16.95
C ALA A 123 -6.12 -3.60 -16.00
N GLY A 124 -5.06 -3.27 -15.26
CA GLY A 124 -4.42 -4.18 -14.30
C GLY A 124 -3.93 -5.47 -14.97
N LEU A 125 -4.27 -6.64 -14.41
CA LEU A 125 -3.90 -7.95 -14.97
C LEU A 125 -4.39 -8.14 -16.42
N ASP A 126 -5.60 -7.69 -16.73
CA ASP A 126 -6.14 -7.74 -18.09
C ASP A 126 -5.42 -6.77 -19.04
N GLY A 127 -4.73 -5.75 -18.51
CA GLY A 127 -3.94 -4.81 -19.28
C GLY A 127 -2.81 -5.48 -20.04
N GLY A 128 -2.15 -6.47 -19.42
CA GLY A 128 -1.12 -7.27 -20.10
C GLY A 128 -1.70 -8.07 -21.27
N ARG A 129 -2.82 -8.77 -21.04
CA ARG A 129 -3.55 -9.48 -22.11
C ARG A 129 -3.95 -8.56 -23.26
N LEU A 130 -4.50 -7.38 -22.96
CA LEU A 130 -4.91 -6.39 -23.96
C LEU A 130 -3.74 -5.82 -24.77
N ALA A 131 -2.56 -5.72 -24.17
CA ALA A 131 -1.34 -5.23 -24.81
C ALA A 131 -0.48 -6.34 -25.43
N GLY A 132 -0.88 -7.62 -25.30
CA GLY A 132 -0.07 -8.76 -25.73
C GLY A 132 1.17 -9.02 -24.87
N ASP A 133 1.24 -8.46 -23.67
CA ASP A 133 2.33 -8.62 -22.70
C ASP A 133 2.16 -9.92 -21.91
N LYS A 134 3.16 -10.80 -22.01
CA LYS A 134 3.19 -12.11 -21.35
C LYS A 134 3.91 -12.09 -20.00
N GLU A 135 4.56 -10.98 -19.66
CA GLU A 135 5.28 -10.83 -18.39
C GLU A 135 4.33 -10.45 -17.24
N VAL A 136 3.06 -10.14 -17.54
CA VAL A 136 2.02 -9.87 -16.55
C VAL A 136 1.34 -11.16 -16.11
N TYR A 137 1.53 -11.53 -14.85
CA TYR A 137 0.91 -12.70 -14.23
C TYR A 137 0.39 -12.37 -12.82
N PRO A 138 -0.65 -13.08 -12.33
CA PRO A 138 -1.22 -12.81 -11.02
C PRO A 138 -0.36 -13.38 -9.89
N ILE A 139 -0.18 -12.58 -8.83
CA ILE A 139 0.29 -13.05 -7.52
C ILE A 139 -0.90 -13.02 -6.56
N ARG A 140 -1.17 -14.15 -5.91
CA ARG A 140 -2.31 -14.28 -4.99
C ARG A 140 -1.95 -13.78 -3.60
N GLY A 141 -2.62 -12.71 -3.17
CA GLY A 141 -2.65 -12.28 -1.76
C GLY A 141 -3.81 -12.91 -0.99
N ILE A 142 -3.64 -13.09 0.32
CA ILE A 142 -4.70 -13.53 1.24
C ILE A 142 -4.87 -12.42 2.29
N LEU A 143 -6.11 -12.03 2.56
CA LEU A 143 -6.44 -10.99 3.54
C LEU A 143 -7.46 -11.52 4.56
N LEU A 144 -7.22 -11.20 5.83
CA LEU A 144 -8.15 -11.41 6.93
C LEU A 144 -8.60 -10.04 7.44
N LYS A 145 -9.91 -9.82 7.52
CA LYS A 145 -10.48 -8.61 8.12
C LYS A 145 -10.87 -8.93 9.56
N VAL A 146 -10.35 -8.15 10.49
CA VAL A 146 -10.53 -8.36 11.94
C VAL A 146 -10.99 -7.05 12.58
N GLU A 147 -11.86 -7.12 13.57
CA GLU A 147 -12.23 -5.98 14.40
C GLU A 147 -11.21 -5.84 15.54
N ALA A 148 -10.26 -4.92 15.36
CA ALA A 148 -9.19 -4.64 16.33
C ALA A 148 -9.00 -3.13 16.48
N PRO A 149 -9.96 -2.39 17.04
CA PRO A 149 -9.93 -0.92 17.10
C PRO A 149 -8.74 -0.37 17.90
N TRP A 150 -8.10 -1.17 18.75
CA TRP A 150 -6.88 -0.80 19.47
C TRP A 150 -5.62 -0.80 18.60
N GLN A 151 -5.63 -1.44 17.43
CA GLN A 151 -4.48 -1.41 16.53
C GLN A 151 -4.39 -0.03 15.84
N LYS A 152 -3.42 0.78 16.25
CA LYS A 152 -3.20 2.14 15.70
C LYS A 152 -2.01 2.25 14.75
N HIS A 153 -1.20 1.20 14.67
CA HIS A 153 0.00 1.16 13.87
C HIS A 153 -0.06 0.03 12.85
N PHE A 154 0.49 0.25 11.66
CA PHE A 154 0.78 -0.89 10.80
C PHE A 154 1.93 -1.70 11.40
N LEU A 155 1.89 -3.00 11.16
CA LEU A 155 2.94 -3.92 11.57
C LEU A 155 3.24 -4.84 10.39
N MET A 156 4.50 -4.96 10.01
CA MET A 156 4.95 -5.88 8.98
C MET A 156 6.10 -6.73 9.49
N ARG A 157 6.12 -8.00 9.08
CA ARG A 157 7.21 -8.94 9.32
C ARG A 157 7.75 -9.45 7.99
N ASP A 158 9.07 -9.33 7.82
CA ASP A 158 9.83 -9.86 6.69
C ASP A 158 9.24 -9.50 5.31
N PHE A 159 8.53 -8.36 5.21
CA PHE A 159 7.85 -7.91 3.99
C PHE A 159 6.80 -8.86 3.39
N VAL A 160 6.44 -9.93 4.11
CA VAL A 160 5.52 -10.98 3.64
C VAL A 160 4.22 -11.03 4.42
N THR A 161 4.24 -10.64 5.69
CA THR A 161 3.05 -10.66 6.56
C THR A 161 2.86 -9.28 7.15
N PHE A 162 1.69 -8.69 6.94
CA PHE A 162 1.39 -7.36 7.46
C PHE A 162 -0.02 -7.26 8.02
N THR A 163 -0.17 -6.30 8.94
CA THR A 163 -1.45 -5.83 9.45
C THR A 163 -1.48 -4.33 9.30
N ILE A 164 -2.54 -3.80 8.72
CA ILE A 164 -2.71 -2.38 8.45
C ILE A 164 -4.08 -1.99 9.01
N PRO A 165 -4.17 -1.10 10.00
CA PRO A 165 -5.45 -0.54 10.43
C PRO A 165 -6.05 0.32 9.30
N THR A 166 -7.37 0.21 9.13
CA THR A 166 -8.17 0.90 8.10
C THR A 166 -9.31 1.69 8.71
#